data_AF-A0A8J7PW31-F1
#
_entry.id   AF-A0A8J7PW31-F1
#
_cell.length_a   1.000
_cell.length_b   1.000
_cell.length_c   1.000
_cell.angle_alpha   90.00
_cell.angle_beta   90.00
_cell.angle_gamma   90.00
#
_symmetry.space_group_name_H-M   'P 1'
#
loop_
_entity.id
_entity.type
_entity.pdbx_description
1 polymer ?
#
loop_
_entity_poly.entity_id
_entity_poly.type
_entity_poly.pdbx_seq_one_letter_code
_entity_poly.pdbx_strand_id
1 'polypeptide(L)'
;MTVQVVFEQAMKLTDAERKDLVERLLPTIPEHSSADPAAVATAWHQEIIARLDRFDRGETAAIPGDKVFDRLERRFPERPA
;
A
#
# COMPACT_ATOMS: atom_id res chain seq x y z
N MET A 1 12.32 -16.98 -24.17
CA MET A 1 13.29 -16.01 -23.62
C MET A 1 13.48 -16.32 -22.15
N THR A 2 14.71 -16.32 -21.62
CA THR A 2 14.98 -16.68 -20.21
C THR A 2 15.16 -15.43 -19.34
N VAL A 3 14.95 -15.54 -18.03
CA VAL A 3 15.14 -14.44 -17.07
C VAL A 3 16.57 -13.89 -17.16
N GLN A 4 17.57 -14.77 -17.29
CA GLN A 4 18.97 -14.38 -17.43
C GLN A 4 19.21 -13.48 -18.65
N VAL A 5 18.63 -13.84 -19.81
CA VAL A 5 18.76 -13.03 -21.03
C VAL A 5 18.10 -11.66 -20.85
N VAL A 6 16.93 -11.59 -20.20
CA VAL A 6 16.26 -10.30 -19.92
C VAL A 6 17.07 -9.44 -18.96
N PHE A 7 17.62 -10.05 -17.92
CA PHE A 7 18.48 -9.36 -16.95
C PHE A 7 19.72 -8.75 -17.62
N GLU A 8 20.42 -9.54 -18.45
CA GLU A 8 21.60 -9.06 -19.19
C GLU A 8 21.29 -7.90 -20.14
N GLN A 9 20.10 -7.87 -20.73
CA GLN A 9 19.68 -6.72 -21.57
C GLN A 9 19.30 -5.51 -20.71
N ALA A 10 18.61 -5.71 -19.59
CA ALA A 10 18.26 -4.63 -18.65
C ALA A 10 19.50 -3.97 -18.03
N MET A 11 20.59 -4.71 -17.85
CA MET A 11 21.87 -4.18 -17.37
C MET A 11 22.59 -3.27 -18.38
N LYS A 12 22.17 -3.26 -19.66
CA LYS A 12 22.70 -2.33 -20.68
C LYS A 12 22.00 -0.97 -20.67
N LEU A 13 20.89 -0.84 -19.95
CA LEU A 13 20.12 0.40 -19.82
C LEU A 13 20.80 1.36 -18.84
N THR A 14 20.55 2.66 -19.03
CA THR A 14 20.90 3.67 -18.02
C THR A 14 20.12 3.44 -16.71
N ASP A 15 20.56 4.07 -15.63
CA ASP A 15 19.88 3.97 -14.33
C ASP A 15 18.42 4.43 -14.38
N ALA A 16 18.13 5.48 -15.16
CA ALA A 16 16.78 6.02 -15.34
C ALA A 16 15.87 5.06 -16.12
N GLU A 17 16.36 4.50 -17.22
CA GLU A 17 15.61 3.53 -18.04
C GLU A 17 15.37 2.21 -17.30
N ARG A 18 16.36 1.76 -16.51
CA ARG A 18 16.20 0.57 -15.68
C ARG A 18 15.17 0.80 -14.57
N LYS A 19 15.11 2.00 -14.00
CA LYS A 19 14.05 2.37 -13.05
C LYS A 19 12.67 2.35 -13.70
N ASP A 20 12.51 2.96 -14.87
CA ASP A 20 11.25 2.93 -15.64
C ASP A 20 10.81 1.48 -15.94
N LEU A 21 11.76 0.63 -16.37
CA LEU A 21 11.48 -0.78 -16.64
C LEU A 21 10.97 -1.51 -15.39
N VAL A 22 11.58 -1.29 -14.22
CA VAL A 22 11.13 -1.90 -12.96
C VAL A 22 9.74 -1.42 -12.56
N GLU A 23 9.48 -0.11 -12.67
CA GLU A 23 8.17 0.48 -12.34
C GLU A 23 7.06 -0.07 -13.24
N ARG A 24 7.38 -0.44 -14.48
CA ARG A 24 6.43 -1.06 -15.41
C ARG A 24 6.27 -2.56 -15.19
N LEU A 25 7.33 -3.27 -14.79
CA LEU A 25 7.29 -4.72 -14.57
C LEU A 25 6.61 -5.09 -13.26
N LEU A 26 6.86 -4.35 -12.18
CA LEU A 26 6.39 -4.71 -10.84
C LEU A 26 4.85 -4.90 -10.76
N PRO A 27 4.01 -4.03 -11.37
CA PRO A 27 2.55 -4.20 -11.35
C PRO A 27 2.03 -5.37 -12.18
N THR A 28 2.85 -5.90 -13.11
CA THR A 28 2.46 -7.04 -13.96
C THR A 28 2.63 -8.37 -13.26
N ILE A 29 3.38 -8.40 -12.15
CA ILE A 29 3.52 -9.57 -11.31
C ILE A 29 2.20 -9.74 -10.58
N PRO A 30 1.44 -10.82 -10.81
CA PRO A 30 0.22 -11.07 -10.07
C PRO A 30 0.60 -11.11 -8.59
N GLU A 31 -0.11 -10.39 -7.73
CA GLU A 31 0.07 -10.53 -6.29
C GLU A 31 -0.12 -12.00 -5.92
N HIS A 32 0.97 -12.72 -5.74
CA HIS A 32 0.97 -14.04 -5.11
C HIS A 32 0.85 -13.80 -3.61
N SER A 33 -0.29 -13.23 -3.20
CA SER A 33 -0.71 -13.40 -1.82
C SER A 33 -0.88 -14.90 -1.63
N SER A 34 -0.04 -15.50 -0.79
CA SER A 34 -0.23 -16.89 -0.37
C SER A 34 -1.53 -17.08 0.42
N ALA A 35 -2.18 -15.98 0.80
CA ALA A 35 -3.46 -16.00 1.47
C ALA A 35 -4.59 -15.98 0.43
N ASP A 36 -5.51 -16.93 0.58
CA ASP A 36 -6.79 -16.93 -0.11
C ASP A 36 -7.49 -15.56 0.05
N PRO A 37 -7.84 -14.86 -1.06
CA PRO A 37 -8.56 -13.59 -1.01
C PRO A 37 -9.81 -13.63 -0.14
N ALA A 38 -10.54 -14.75 -0.09
CA ALA A 38 -11.72 -14.90 0.76
C ALA A 38 -11.36 -14.93 2.25
N ALA A 39 -10.23 -15.56 2.60
CA ALA A 39 -9.72 -15.55 3.96
C ALA A 39 -9.26 -14.15 4.39
N VAL A 40 -8.61 -13.40 3.48
CA VAL A 40 -8.22 -12.00 3.72
C VAL A 40 -9.46 -11.13 3.95
N ALA A 41 -10.48 -11.24 3.10
CA ALA A 41 -11.73 -10.51 3.25
C ALA A 41 -12.44 -10.82 4.58
N THR A 42 -12.45 -12.09 4.97
CA THR A 42 -13.02 -12.54 6.26
C THR A 42 -12.26 -11.94 7.44
N ALA A 43 -10.92 -11.97 7.42
CA ALA A 43 -10.09 -11.38 8.46
C ALA A 43 -10.31 -9.86 8.59
N TRP A 44 -10.43 -9.16 7.47
CA TRP A 44 -10.77 -7.73 7.47
C TRP A 44 -12.14 -7.46 8.06
N HIS A 45 -13.15 -8.26 7.72
CA HIS A 45 -14.48 -8.12 8.29
C HIS A 45 -14.48 -8.30 9.81
N GLN A 46 -13.79 -9.34 10.30
CA GLN A 46 -13.64 -9.59 11.73
C GLN A 46 -12.95 -8.43 12.45
N GLU A 47 -11.88 -7.88 11.87
CA GLU A 47 -11.16 -6.75 12.45
C GLU A 47 -12.01 -5.47 12.47
N ILE A 48 -12.83 -5.22 11.46
CA ILE A 48 -13.76 -4.07 11.45
C ILE A 48 -14.73 -4.18 12.62
N ILE A 49 -15.39 -5.32 12.80
CA ILE A 49 -16.31 -5.55 13.92
C ILE A 49 -15.58 -5.38 15.26
N ALA A 50 -14.40 -6.00 15.42
CA ALA A 50 -13.61 -5.88 16.65
C ALA A 50 -13.19 -4.44 16.97
N ARG A 51 -12.95 -3.60 15.95
CA ARG A 51 -12.66 -2.16 16.15
C ARG A 51 -13.88 -1.37 16.57
N LEU A 52 -15.04 -1.65 15.98
CA LEU A 52 -16.31 -1.02 16.37
C LEU A 52 -16.66 -1.38 17.81
N ASP A 53 -16.58 -2.65 18.18
CA ASP A 53 -16.88 -3.10 19.54
C ASP A 53 -15.95 -2.46 20.59
N ARG A 54 -14.65 -2.33 20.27
CA ARG A 54 -13.69 -1.61 21.14
C ARG A 54 -14.05 -0.13 21.28
N PHE A 55 -14.49 0.50 20.20
CA PHE A 55 -14.95 1.88 20.23
C PHE A 55 -16.17 2.06 21.12
N ASP A 56 -17.18 1.20 20.96
CA ASP A 56 -18.42 1.25 21.74
C ASP A 56 -18.18 0.99 23.23
N ARG A 57 -17.19 0.16 23.59
CA ARG A 57 -16.76 -0.04 24.98
C ARG A 57 -15.89 1.09 25.55
N GLY A 58 -15.55 2.10 24.76
CA GLY A 58 -14.68 3.21 25.18
C GLY A 58 -13.20 2.82 25.30
N GLU A 59 -12.79 1.68 24.74
CA GLU A 59 -11.39 1.23 24.71
C GLU A 59 -10.58 1.93 23.60
N THR A 60 -11.27 2.59 22.67
CA THR A 60 -10.65 3.36 21.59
C THR A 60 -10.71 4.86 21.90
N ALA A 61 -9.55 5.50 22.03
CA ALA A 61 -9.46 6.95 22.17
C ALA A 61 -9.80 7.65 20.83
N ALA A 62 -10.95 8.33 20.79
CA ALA A 62 -11.36 9.12 19.64
C ALA A 62 -10.65 10.48 19.62
N ILE A 63 -10.35 10.98 18.42
CA ILE A 63 -9.85 12.34 18.21
C ILE A 63 -10.95 13.10 17.45
N PRO A 64 -11.32 14.33 17.87
CA PRO A 64 -12.22 15.18 17.11
C PRO A 64 -11.74 15.34 15.66
N GLY A 65 -12.66 15.25 14.70
CA GLY A 65 -12.32 15.23 13.27
C GLY A 65 -11.56 16.47 12.81
N ASP A 66 -11.94 17.66 13.30
CA ASP A 66 -11.24 18.93 13.07
C ASP A 66 -9.76 18.84 13.44
N LYS A 67 -9.43 18.22 14.59
CA LYS A 67 -8.05 18.04 15.04
C LYS A 67 -7.25 17.06 14.18
N VAL A 68 -7.93 16.09 13.55
CA VAL A 68 -7.30 15.17 12.60
C VAL A 68 -6.92 15.94 11.33
N PHE A 69 -7.84 16.70 10.75
CA PHE A 69 -7.59 17.49 9.53
C PHE A 69 -6.49 18.53 9.75
N ASP A 70 -6.56 19.30 10.83
CA ASP A 70 -5.52 20.27 11.21
C ASP A 70 -4.12 19.63 11.26
N ARG A 71 -4.03 18.39 11.77
CA ARG A 71 -2.76 17.66 11.88
C ARG A 71 -2.28 17.15 10.53
N LEU A 72 -3.19 16.69 9.66
CA LEU A 72 -2.85 16.22 8.33
C LEU A 72 -2.34 17.34 7.44
N GLU A 73 -3.01 18.50 7.43
CA GLU A 73 -2.58 19.68 6.66
C GLU A 73 -1.17 20.14 7.05
N ARG A 74 -0.86 20.16 8.36
CA ARG A 74 0.49 20.51 8.83
C ARG A 74 1.54 19.49 8.44
N ARG A 75 1.20 18.21 8.38
CA ARG A 75 2.13 17.12 8.06
C ARG A 75 2.37 16.98 6.57
N PHE A 76 1.34 17.22 5.78
CA PHE A 76 1.36 17.12 4.33
C PHE A 76 0.91 18.46 3.74
N PRO A 77 1.73 19.52 3.88
CA PRO A 77 1.44 20.77 3.20
C PRO A 77 1.36 20.46 1.70
N GLU A 78 0.26 20.89 1.07
CA GLU A 78 0.05 20.70 -0.37
C GLU A 78 1.34 21.04 -1.13
N ARG A 79 1.78 20.14 -2.02
CA ARG A 79 2.84 20.49 -2.97
C ARG A 79 2.28 21.58 -3.86
N PRO A 80 2.94 22.73 -4.04
CA PRO A 80 2.53 23.67 -5.07
C PRO A 80 2.51 22.93 -6.41
N ALA A 81 1.39 23.11 -7.14
CA ALA A 81 1.14 22.55 -8.47
C ALA A 81 2.25 22.90 -9.47
#